data_AF-A0A7X7BXT7-F1
#
_entry.id   AF-A0A7X7BXT7-F1
#
_cell.length_a   1.000
_cell.length_b   1.000
_cell.length_c   1.000
_cell.angle_alpha   90.00
_cell.angle_beta   90.00
_cell.angle_gamma   90.00
#
_symmetry.space_group_name_H-M   'P 1'
#
loop_
_entity.id
_entity.type
_entity.pdbx_description
1 polymer ?
#
loop_
_entity_poly.entity_id
_entity_poly.type
_entity_poly.pdbx_seq_one_letter_code
_entity_poly.pdbx_strand_id
1 'polypeptide(L)' 'PTVGNTSISSNANLSLEDMEKSFIQAAIRNCDGNLSKVSQQLGVSRQTLYNKLKRYGL' A
#
# COMPACT_ATOMS: atom_id res chain seq x y z
N PRO A 1 -25.72 30.21 -13.30
CA PRO A 1 -24.33 29.72 -13.45
C PRO A 1 -23.96 28.74 -12.32
N THR A 2 -24.17 27.45 -12.62
CA THR A 2 -23.45 26.25 -12.14
C THR A 2 -23.08 26.15 -10.66
N VAL A 3 -23.87 25.33 -9.95
CA VAL A 3 -23.43 24.59 -8.76
C VAL A 3 -22.22 23.72 -9.12
N GLY A 4 -21.10 23.92 -8.44
CA GLY A 4 -19.91 23.09 -8.58
C GLY A 4 -20.12 21.76 -7.87
N ASN A 5 -20.38 20.70 -8.64
CA ASN A 5 -20.43 19.33 -8.12
C ASN A 5 -19.06 18.94 -7.54
N THR A 6 -19.00 18.83 -6.22
CA THR A 6 -17.88 18.23 -5.48
C THR A 6 -17.92 16.71 -5.67
N SER A 7 -17.24 16.21 -6.70
CA SER A 7 -17.05 14.77 -6.94
C SER A 7 -15.99 14.19 -5.99
N ILE A 8 -16.33 14.01 -4.72
CA ILE A 8 -15.57 13.17 -3.78
C ILE A 8 -16.09 11.75 -3.90
N SER A 9 -15.57 10.93 -4.83
CA SER A 9 -15.85 9.48 -4.80
C SER A 9 -14.90 8.57 -5.59
N SER A 10 -13.69 9.01 -5.99
CA SER A 10 -12.77 8.12 -6.73
C SER A 10 -11.29 8.24 -6.35
N ASN A 11 -10.87 9.32 -5.68
CA ASN A 11 -9.45 9.55 -5.34
C ASN A 11 -9.00 8.96 -3.99
N ALA A 12 -9.93 8.70 -3.06
CA ALA A 12 -9.57 8.24 -1.72
C ALA A 12 -9.00 6.81 -1.71
N ASN A 13 -9.54 5.91 -2.54
CA ASN A 13 -9.03 4.54 -2.66
C ASN A 13 -7.65 4.51 -3.33
N LEU A 14 -7.44 5.32 -4.37
CA LEU A 14 -6.14 5.44 -5.03
C LEU A 14 -5.07 5.89 -4.01
N SER A 15 -5.40 6.91 -3.21
CA SER A 15 -4.50 7.43 -2.17
C SER A 15 -4.16 6.38 -1.10
N LEU A 16 -5.13 5.59 -0.64
CA LEU A 16 -4.88 4.58 0.39
C LEU A 16 -4.00 3.44 -0.13
N GLU A 17 -4.23 2.98 -1.36
CA GLU A 17 -3.41 1.95 -2.00
C GLU A 17 -1.99 2.45 -2.29
N ASP A 18 -1.85 3.70 -2.74
CA ASP A 18 -0.54 4.32 -2.99
C ASP A 18 0.24 4.51 -1.68
N MET A 19 -0.42 4.94 -0.61
CA MET A 19 0.18 5.03 0.73
C MET A 19 0.62 3.65 1.22
N GLU A 20 -0.22 2.63 1.09
CA GLU A 20 0.11 1.26 1.48
C GLU A 20 1.30 0.72 0.66
N LYS A 21 1.30 0.93 -0.66
CA LYS A 21 2.39 0.53 -1.56
C LYS A 21 3.71 1.21 -1.18
N SER A 22 3.68 2.51 -0.88
CA SER A 22 4.84 3.27 -0.43
C SER A 22 5.38 2.74 0.90
N PHE A 23 4.48 2.43 1.83
CA PHE A 23 4.86 1.89 3.13
C PHE A 23 5.51 0.50 3.04
N ILE A 24 4.96 -0.39 2.19
CA ILE A 24 5.56 -1.70 1.91
C ILE A 24 6.95 -1.54 1.29
N GLN A 25 7.12 -0.65 0.32
CA GLN A 25 8.43 -0.39 -0.29
C GLN A 25 9.45 0.15 0.71
N ALA A 26 9.04 1.08 1.58
CA ALA A 26 9.90 1.61 2.62
C ALA A 26 10.34 0.50 3.60
N ALA A 27 9.39 -0.36 4.02
CA ALA A 27 9.70 -1.49 4.89
C ALA A 27 10.66 -2.48 4.23
N ILE A 28 10.49 -2.77 2.94
CA ILE A 28 11.41 -3.63 2.16
C ILE A 28 12.82 -3.04 2.15
N ARG A 29 12.97 -1.74 1.87
CA ARG A 29 14.28 -1.07 1.89
C ARG A 29 14.91 -1.10 3.29
N ASN A 30 14.14 -0.80 4.32
CA ASN A 30 14.60 -0.79 5.71
C ASN A 30 14.99 -2.18 6.23
N CYS A 31 14.44 -3.23 5.63
CA CYS A 31 14.73 -4.62 5.97
C CYS A 31 15.73 -5.30 5.02
N ASP A 32 16.40 -4.55 4.13
CA ASP A 32 17.32 -5.09 3.11
C ASP A 32 16.69 -6.20 2.26
N GLY A 33 15.41 -6.07 1.90
CA GLY A 33 14.69 -7.09 1.14
C GLY A 33 14.26 -8.33 1.93
N ASN A 34 14.52 -8.39 3.25
CA ASN A 34 14.10 -9.52 4.07
C ASN A 34 12.59 -9.52 4.33
N LEU A 35 11.83 -10.20 3.47
CA LEU A 35 10.37 -10.25 3.52
C LEU A 35 9.81 -10.81 4.84
N SER A 36 10.56 -11.65 5.56
CA SER A 36 10.16 -12.10 6.89
C SER A 36 10.14 -10.94 7.89
N LYS A 37 11.20 -10.13 7.91
CA LYS A 37 11.28 -8.92 8.75
C LYS A 37 10.23 -7.90 8.33
N VAL A 38 10.01 -7.71 7.03
CA VAL A 38 8.96 -6.81 6.50
C VAL A 38 7.59 -7.23 7.02
N SER A 39 7.23 -8.51 6.93
CA SER A 39 5.93 -9.00 7.42
C SER A 39 5.75 -8.78 8.92
N GLN A 40 6.81 -8.99 9.71
CA GLN A 40 6.80 -8.73 11.15
C GLN A 40 6.67 -7.24 11.47
N GLN A 41 7.41 -6.39 10.76
CA GLN A 41 7.36 -4.94 10.93
C GLN A 41 6.00 -4.35 10.54
N LEU A 42 5.39 -4.86 9.48
CA LEU A 42 4.06 -4.46 9.02
C LEU A 42 2.93 -5.07 9.87
N GLY A 43 3.24 -6.03 10.76
CA GLY A 43 2.23 -6.71 11.58
C GLY A 43 1.28 -7.59 10.78
N VAL A 44 1.71 -8.09 9.61
CA VAL A 44 0.90 -8.93 8.72
C VAL A 44 1.51 -10.31 8.55
N SER A 45 0.68 -11.29 8.17
CA SER A 45 1.20 -12.60 7.79
C SER A 45 2.03 -12.51 6.50
N ARG A 46 2.98 -13.42 6.32
CA ARG A 46 3.75 -13.54 5.06
C ARG A 46 2.84 -13.70 3.85
N GLN A 47 1.75 -14.48 3.99
CA GLN A 47 0.77 -14.67 2.93
C GLN A 47 0.11 -13.36 2.52
N THR A 48 -0.31 -12.54 3.49
CA THR A 48 -0.88 -11.20 3.21
C THR A 48 0.13 -10.31 2.51
N LEU A 49 1.39 -10.29 2.97
CA LEU A 49 2.44 -9.53 2.31
C LEU A 49 2.64 -9.97 0.85
N TYR A 50 2.75 -11.29 0.58
CA TYR A 50 2.86 -11.79 -0.80
C TYR A 50 1.67 -11.41 -1.67
N ASN A 51 0.45 -11.49 -1.14
CA ASN A 51 -0.75 -11.06 -1.86
C ASN A 51 -0.71 -9.57 -2.20
N LYS A 52 -0.23 -8.73 -1.27
CA LYS A 52 -0.06 -7.28 -1.48
C LYS A 52 1.00 -6.99 -2.54
N LEU A 53 2.16 -7.65 -2.46
CA LEU A 53 3.23 -7.52 -3.48
C LEU A 53 2.71 -7.89 -4.88
N LYS A 54 2.04 -9.03 -4.99
CA LYS A 54 1.42 -9.48 -6.25
C LYS A 54 0.36 -8.50 -6.75
N ARG A 55 -0.46 -7.94 -5.86
CA ARG A 55 -1.50 -6.95 -6.22
C ARG A 55 -0.88 -5.65 -6.73
N TYR A 56 0.24 -5.21 -6.16
CA TYR A 56 0.87 -3.93 -6.51
C TYR A 56 1.96 -4.03 -7.58
N GLY A 57 2.33 -5.24 -8.01
CA GLY A 57 3.39 -5.48 -8.98
C GLY A 57 4.77 -5.09 -8.44
N LEU A 58 5.02 -5.36 -7.15
CA LEU A 58 6.29 -5.12 -6.46
C LEU A 58 7.19 -6.36 -6.48
#